data_AF-A0A8C6UAW4-F1
#
_entry.id   AF-A0A8C6UAW4-F1
#
_cell.length_a   1.000
_cell.length_b   1.000
_cell.length_c   1.000
_cell.angle_alpha   90.00
_cell.angle_beta   90.00
_cell.angle_gamma   90.00
#
_symmetry.space_group_name_H-M   'P 1'
#
loop_
_entity.id
_entity.type
_entity.pdbx_description
1 polymer ?
#
loop_
_entity_poly.entity_id
_entity_poly.type
_entity_poly.pdbx_seq_one_letter_code
_entity_poly.pdbx_strand_id
1 'polypeptide(L)'
;MRSICLSLLLVSVCWALPFRQSGFLDFMMEDEPGSGDLGESVPDVELPGMPAGPKCPFRCQCHRRVIQCSDLGLKAVPEDIPDDTTLLDLQNNKITEIKENDFKNLKGLHALILVNNQITVIHAKALNPLSKLQRLYLSKNMLKDVPANMPKSLQELRIHENQITKFKKASFQGMSSMVVMAWLKPLKSAGVEPNAFADLKRVSYIRIADTNITDIPKGLPSSLSELHLDGNKISKVTAESLNGMKHLAKLGLSDNEISSVENGTLANVPHLRELHLDNNALTSVPAGLPDHKYIQVVYLHSNKIATIGTEDFCPPGFNTKKAMYSGISLFSNPVSYWEIQPVTFRCVFDRSAIQLGNYRKK
;
A
#
# COMPACT_ATOMS: atom_id res chain seq x y z
N MET A 1 -12.68 -72.53 -24.14
CA MET A 1 -14.13 -72.50 -23.89
C MET A 1 -14.57 -71.06 -24.22
N ARG A 2 -15.13 -70.70 -25.39
CA ARG A 2 -16.49 -70.99 -25.94
C ARG A 2 -17.56 -70.84 -24.85
N SER A 3 -18.67 -70.10 -24.94
CA SER A 3 -19.41 -69.35 -25.98
C SER A 3 -20.42 -68.43 -25.21
N ILE A 4 -20.68 -67.18 -25.60
CA ILE A 4 -21.76 -66.67 -26.49
C ILE A 4 -23.20 -66.95 -26.01
N CYS A 5 -23.94 -65.86 -25.72
CA CYS A 5 -25.36 -65.56 -26.06
C CYS A 5 -25.72 -64.20 -25.39
N LEU A 6 -26.00 -63.05 -26.00
CA LEU A 6 -26.63 -62.59 -27.26
C LEU A 6 -28.15 -62.39 -27.16
N SER A 7 -28.58 -61.12 -27.02
CA SER A 7 -29.82 -60.51 -27.53
C SER A 7 -29.83 -59.00 -27.16
N LEU A 8 -29.54 -58.08 -28.10
CA LEU A 8 -30.47 -57.28 -28.95
C LEU A 8 -31.28 -56.21 -28.17
N LEU A 9 -31.56 -54.99 -28.63
CA LEU A 9 -31.09 -54.04 -29.67
C LEU A 9 -32.07 -52.85 -29.53
N LEU A 10 -31.61 -51.59 -29.61
CA LEU A 10 -32.26 -50.45 -30.29
C LEU A 10 -31.55 -49.14 -29.90
N VAL A 11 -30.71 -48.65 -30.81
CA VAL A 11 -30.09 -47.32 -30.76
C VAL A 11 -30.74 -46.49 -31.86
N SER A 12 -31.46 -45.43 -31.49
CA SER A 12 -31.90 -44.38 -32.42
C SER A 12 -30.83 -43.31 -32.49
N VAL A 13 -30.09 -43.27 -33.61
CA VAL A 13 -29.13 -42.20 -33.91
C VAL A 13 -29.84 -41.13 -34.72
N CYS A 14 -30.13 -39.98 -34.11
CA CYS A 14 -30.49 -38.77 -34.84
C CYS A 14 -29.23 -37.95 -35.07
N TRP A 15 -28.78 -37.89 -36.32
CA TRP A 15 -27.72 -37.00 -36.77
C TRP A 15 -28.30 -35.58 -36.93
N ALA A 16 -27.90 -34.65 -36.09
CA ALA A 16 -28.07 -33.22 -36.34
C ALA A 16 -26.68 -32.56 -36.34
N LEU A 17 -26.32 -31.97 -37.47
CA LEU A 17 -25.07 -31.24 -37.72
C LEU A 17 -24.96 -29.99 -36.81
N PRO A 18 -23.74 -29.48 -36.57
CA PRO A 18 -23.53 -28.37 -35.65
C PRO A 18 -24.19 -27.08 -36.14
N PHE A 19 -24.96 -26.47 -35.24
CA PHE A 19 -25.65 -25.20 -35.43
C PHE A 19 -24.63 -24.08 -35.69
N ARG A 20 -24.67 -23.51 -36.89
CA ARG A 20 -23.86 -22.37 -37.34
C ARG A 20 -24.77 -21.15 -37.34
N GLN A 21 -24.52 -20.18 -36.47
CA GLN A 21 -25.28 -18.94 -36.39
C GLN A 21 -24.99 -18.07 -37.62
N SER A 22 -25.88 -18.09 -38.60
CA SER A 22 -25.90 -17.16 -39.73
C SER A 22 -26.39 -15.79 -39.27
N GLY A 23 -25.73 -14.73 -39.75
CA GLY A 23 -26.07 -13.35 -39.44
C GLY A 23 -27.44 -12.95 -39.98
N PHE A 24 -28.04 -11.96 -39.33
CA PHE A 24 -29.38 -11.40 -39.54
C PHE A 24 -29.64 -10.77 -40.94
N LEU A 25 -28.77 -10.97 -41.93
CA LEU A 25 -28.85 -10.34 -43.27
C LEU A 25 -28.97 -11.35 -44.42
N ASP A 26 -29.50 -12.55 -44.15
CA ASP A 26 -29.67 -13.61 -45.17
C ASP A 26 -31.15 -13.83 -45.58
N PHE A 27 -31.97 -12.78 -45.42
CA PHE A 27 -33.37 -12.79 -45.83
C PHE A 27 -33.67 -11.53 -46.64
N MET A 28 -33.21 -11.52 -47.90
CA MET A 28 -33.78 -10.77 -49.04
C MET A 28 -32.75 -10.71 -50.18
N MET A 29 -32.66 -11.77 -50.98
CA MET A 29 -32.22 -11.68 -52.39
C MET A 29 -32.92 -12.81 -53.15
N GLU A 30 -34.15 -12.54 -53.60
CA GLU A 30 -34.71 -13.22 -54.77
C GLU A 30 -34.70 -12.18 -55.90
N ASP A 31 -33.85 -12.44 -56.89
CA ASP A 31 -33.74 -11.67 -58.12
C ASP A 31 -34.93 -12.00 -59.04
N GLU A 32 -35.77 -11.00 -59.34
CA GLU A 32 -36.70 -11.04 -60.48
C GLU A 32 -36.55 -9.73 -61.28
N PRO A 33 -36.36 -9.79 -62.62
CA PRO A 33 -36.08 -8.62 -63.43
C PRO A 33 -37.38 -7.93 -63.88
N GLY A 34 -37.71 -6.81 -63.24
CA GLY A 34 -38.85 -5.95 -63.58
C GLY A 34 -38.43 -4.60 -64.16
N SER A 35 -38.78 -4.38 -65.42
CA SER A 35 -38.68 -3.14 -66.21
C SER A 35 -39.54 -1.99 -65.67
N GLY A 36 -39.04 -0.73 -65.68
CA GLY A 36 -39.92 0.46 -65.59
C GLY A 36 -39.30 1.74 -65.01
N ASP A 37 -38.72 2.54 -65.91
CA ASP A 37 -38.64 4.01 -66.04
C ASP A 37 -39.11 5.03 -64.96
N LEU A 38 -38.40 6.17 -64.97
CA LEU A 38 -38.60 7.54 -64.44
C LEU A 38 -38.53 7.87 -62.95
N GLY A 39 -37.71 8.89 -62.66
CA GLY A 39 -37.29 9.32 -61.34
C GLY A 39 -38.30 10.14 -60.55
N GLU A 40 -38.06 10.18 -59.24
CA GLU A 40 -38.31 11.33 -58.38
C GLU A 40 -37.43 11.21 -57.11
N SER A 41 -36.67 12.26 -56.83
CA SER A 41 -35.76 12.37 -55.68
C SER A 41 -36.55 12.66 -54.41
N VAL A 42 -36.57 11.71 -53.47
CA VAL A 42 -37.09 11.92 -52.12
C VAL A 42 -36.03 12.69 -51.30
N PRO A 43 -36.35 13.82 -50.65
CA PRO A 43 -35.38 14.55 -49.84
C PRO A 43 -35.09 13.79 -48.53
N ASP A 44 -33.79 13.66 -48.21
CA ASP A 44 -33.30 13.14 -46.95
C ASP A 44 -33.86 13.96 -45.78
N VAL A 45 -34.73 13.34 -44.99
CA VAL A 45 -35.15 13.88 -43.69
C VAL A 45 -34.04 13.59 -42.69
N GLU A 46 -33.20 14.60 -42.42
CA GLU A 46 -32.24 14.55 -41.32
C GLU A 46 -32.99 14.34 -39.99
N LEU A 47 -32.96 13.11 -39.49
CA LEU A 47 -33.36 12.81 -38.13
C LEU A 47 -32.44 13.59 -37.17
N PRO A 48 -32.98 14.41 -36.24
CA PRO A 48 -32.15 15.14 -35.31
C PRO A 48 -31.33 14.15 -34.48
N GLY A 49 -30.01 14.23 -34.61
CA GLY A 49 -29.08 13.34 -33.94
C GLY A 49 -29.36 13.29 -32.45
N MET A 50 -29.65 12.09 -31.93
CA MET A 50 -29.68 11.85 -30.49
C MET A 50 -28.40 12.42 -29.88
N PRO A 51 -28.47 13.19 -28.78
CA PRO A 51 -27.28 13.66 -28.11
C PRO A 51 -26.44 12.43 -27.77
N ALA A 52 -25.21 12.38 -28.28
CA ALA A 52 -24.29 11.28 -28.01
C ALA A 52 -24.12 11.19 -26.49
N GLY A 53 -24.83 10.23 -25.88
CA GLY A 53 -24.70 9.94 -24.45
C GLY A 53 -23.23 9.67 -24.13
N PRO A 54 -22.82 9.83 -22.85
CA PRO A 54 -21.43 9.65 -22.44
C PRO A 54 -20.91 8.31 -22.94
N LYS A 55 -19.99 8.37 -23.92
CA LYS A 55 -19.41 7.20 -24.55
C LYS A 55 -18.59 6.47 -23.51
N CYS A 56 -18.88 5.20 -23.29
CA CYS A 56 -18.05 4.34 -22.46
C CYS A 56 -16.91 3.81 -23.33
N PRO A 57 -15.66 3.72 -22.81
CA PRO A 57 -14.57 3.15 -23.58
C PRO A 57 -14.88 1.72 -24.02
N PHE A 58 -14.38 1.34 -25.20
CA PHE A 58 -14.64 0.02 -25.77
C PHE A 58 -14.26 -1.11 -24.80
N ARG A 59 -15.21 -2.02 -24.53
CA ARG A 59 -15.13 -3.15 -23.58
C ARG A 59 -15.10 -2.78 -22.09
N CYS A 60 -15.13 -1.50 -21.74
CA CYS A 60 -15.29 -1.08 -20.35
C CYS A 60 -16.77 -1.12 -19.92
N GLN A 61 -16.98 -1.24 -18.62
CA GLN A 61 -18.30 -1.17 -18.00
C GLN A 61 -18.45 0.19 -17.30
N CYS A 62 -19.41 0.99 -17.75
CA CYS A 62 -19.69 2.29 -17.16
C CYS A 62 -21.05 2.26 -16.46
N HIS A 63 -21.05 2.44 -15.13
CA HIS A 63 -22.28 2.47 -14.34
C HIS A 63 -22.21 3.54 -13.26
N ARG A 64 -23.17 4.47 -13.24
CA ARG A 64 -23.32 5.50 -12.19
C ARG A 64 -22.00 6.17 -11.79
N ARG A 65 -21.27 6.72 -12.77
CA ARG A 65 -19.98 7.44 -12.59
C ARG A 65 -18.80 6.56 -12.14
N VAL A 66 -18.95 5.24 -12.24
CA VAL A 66 -17.87 4.27 -12.06
C VAL A 66 -17.54 3.70 -13.41
N ILE A 67 -16.26 3.75 -13.78
CA ILE A 67 -15.75 3.18 -15.02
C ILE A 67 -14.81 2.05 -14.66
N GLN A 68 -15.20 0.85 -15.06
CA GLN A 68 -14.47 -0.37 -14.83
C GLN A 68 -13.88 -0.88 -16.14
N CYS A 69 -12.56 -0.78 -16.25
CA CYS A 69 -11.75 -1.17 -17.41
C CYS A 69 -10.67 -2.21 -17.04
N SER A 70 -10.88 -2.98 -15.96
CA SER A 70 -9.98 -4.05 -15.51
C SER A 70 -9.76 -5.14 -16.57
N ASP A 71 -8.56 -5.73 -16.60
CA ASP A 71 -8.26 -6.99 -17.33
C ASP A 71 -8.44 -6.94 -18.85
N LEU A 72 -8.48 -5.74 -19.44
CA LEU A 72 -8.72 -5.55 -20.87
C LEU A 72 -7.45 -5.58 -21.73
N GLY A 73 -6.28 -5.54 -21.09
CA GLY A 73 -4.98 -5.47 -21.77
C GLY A 73 -4.73 -4.13 -22.49
N LEU A 74 -5.35 -3.06 -22.01
CA LEU A 74 -5.20 -1.70 -22.55
C LEU A 74 -3.74 -1.26 -22.52
N LYS A 75 -3.25 -0.70 -23.63
CA LYS A 75 -1.86 -0.20 -23.74
C LYS A 75 -1.70 1.24 -23.27
N ALA A 76 -2.80 1.98 -23.18
CA ALA A 76 -2.86 3.37 -22.78
C ALA A 76 -4.19 3.65 -22.05
N VAL A 77 -4.27 4.80 -21.39
CA VAL A 77 -5.53 5.30 -20.82
C VAL A 77 -6.52 5.55 -21.97
N PRO A 78 -7.79 5.10 -21.88
CA PRO A 78 -8.79 5.39 -22.91
C PRO A 78 -9.07 6.89 -23.06
N GLU A 79 -9.35 7.36 -24.28
CA GLU A 79 -9.62 8.79 -24.54
C GLU A 79 -11.08 9.18 -24.19
N ASP A 80 -12.04 8.30 -24.46
CA ASP A 80 -13.47 8.55 -24.29
C ASP A 80 -13.95 8.25 -22.85
N ILE A 81 -13.39 8.95 -21.85
CA ILE A 81 -13.80 8.80 -20.45
C ILE A 81 -14.80 9.91 -20.08
N PRO A 82 -16.04 9.58 -19.67
CA PRO A 82 -17.03 10.54 -19.20
C PRO A 82 -16.53 11.49 -18.11
N ASP A 83 -16.78 12.79 -18.28
CA ASP A 83 -16.32 13.86 -17.37
C ASP A 83 -16.91 13.76 -15.95
N ASP A 84 -18.06 13.09 -15.79
CA ASP A 84 -18.74 12.92 -14.51
C ASP A 84 -18.21 11.75 -13.67
N THR A 85 -17.16 11.07 -14.14
CA THR A 85 -16.55 9.91 -13.49
C THR A 85 -15.99 10.25 -12.11
N THR A 86 -16.30 9.39 -11.15
CA THR A 86 -15.87 9.47 -9.75
C THR A 86 -14.85 8.40 -9.37
N LEU A 87 -14.92 7.22 -10.02
CA LEU A 87 -13.99 6.12 -9.84
C LEU A 87 -13.60 5.59 -11.22
N LEU A 88 -12.30 5.59 -11.49
CA LEU A 88 -11.72 5.00 -12.69
C LEU A 88 -10.83 3.83 -12.30
N ASP A 89 -11.23 2.64 -12.71
CA ASP A 89 -10.49 1.41 -12.49
C ASP A 89 -9.89 0.89 -13.80
N LEU A 90 -8.57 0.94 -13.86
CA LEU A 90 -7.73 0.51 -14.98
C LEU A 90 -6.74 -0.58 -14.54
N GLN A 91 -7.05 -1.32 -13.48
CA GLN A 91 -6.16 -2.36 -12.98
C GLN A 91 -5.91 -3.50 -13.98
N ASN A 92 -4.79 -4.19 -13.82
CA ASN A 92 -4.40 -5.36 -14.62
C ASN A 92 -4.45 -5.11 -16.14
N ASN A 93 -3.91 -3.97 -16.57
CA ASN A 93 -3.74 -3.63 -17.98
C ASN A 93 -2.25 -3.59 -18.37
N LYS A 94 -1.95 -3.13 -19.58
CA LYS A 94 -0.59 -3.02 -20.13
C LYS A 94 -0.21 -1.55 -20.36
N ILE A 95 -0.71 -0.64 -19.51
CA ILE A 95 -0.45 0.80 -19.63
C ILE A 95 1.03 1.04 -19.29
N THR A 96 1.77 1.69 -20.20
CA THR A 96 3.22 1.93 -20.07
C THR A 96 3.58 3.33 -19.60
N GLU A 97 2.74 4.31 -19.88
CA GLU A 97 2.95 5.72 -19.54
C GLU A 97 1.61 6.43 -19.30
N ILE A 98 1.64 7.53 -18.55
CA ILE A 98 0.52 8.47 -18.42
C ILE A 98 0.94 9.82 -19.01
N LYS A 99 0.23 10.27 -20.03
CA LYS A 99 0.50 11.50 -20.78
C LYS A 99 -0.16 12.71 -20.13
N GLU A 100 0.21 13.91 -20.58
CA GLU A 100 -0.28 15.19 -20.03
C GLU A 100 -1.80 15.31 -20.03
N ASN A 101 -2.48 14.82 -21.07
CA ASN A 101 -3.91 15.06 -21.28
C ASN A 101 -4.81 13.86 -20.97
N ASP A 102 -4.26 12.73 -20.50
CA ASP A 102 -5.02 11.49 -20.26
C ASP A 102 -6.18 11.67 -19.27
N PHE A 103 -6.06 12.63 -18.35
CA PHE A 103 -7.07 12.90 -17.31
C PHE A 103 -7.63 14.33 -17.35
N LYS A 104 -7.49 15.04 -18.48
CA LYS A 104 -7.77 16.48 -18.60
C LYS A 104 -9.17 16.90 -18.11
N ASN A 105 -10.18 16.08 -18.35
CA ASN A 105 -11.57 16.43 -18.05
C ASN A 105 -12.09 15.86 -16.71
N LEU A 106 -11.33 14.99 -16.05
CA LEU A 106 -11.79 14.21 -14.89
C LEU A 106 -11.69 14.98 -13.55
N LYS A 107 -12.22 16.21 -13.52
CA LYS A 107 -12.19 17.10 -12.34
C LYS A 107 -12.96 16.53 -11.14
N GLY A 108 -13.93 15.64 -11.40
CA GLY A 108 -14.77 14.97 -10.42
C GLY A 108 -14.22 13.66 -9.86
N LEU A 109 -13.03 13.21 -10.31
CA LEU A 109 -12.49 11.91 -9.93
C LEU A 109 -12.05 11.90 -8.46
N HIS A 110 -12.49 10.89 -7.71
CA HIS A 110 -12.16 10.68 -6.30
C HIS A 110 -11.17 9.54 -6.10
N ALA A 111 -11.24 8.50 -6.94
CA ALA A 111 -10.35 7.35 -6.86
C ALA A 111 -9.85 6.94 -8.26
N LEU A 112 -8.54 6.74 -8.37
CA LEU A 112 -7.87 6.27 -9.57
C LEU A 112 -7.07 5.00 -9.24
N ILE A 113 -7.45 3.89 -9.88
CA ILE A 113 -6.84 2.58 -9.68
C ILE A 113 -6.07 2.20 -10.95
N LEU A 114 -4.76 2.12 -10.83
CA LEU A 114 -3.81 1.77 -11.89
C LEU A 114 -2.92 0.60 -11.46
N VAL A 115 -3.42 -0.22 -10.55
CA VAL A 115 -2.68 -1.34 -9.96
C VAL A 115 -2.37 -2.39 -11.02
N ASN A 116 -1.19 -3.00 -10.94
CA ASN A 116 -0.76 -4.07 -11.84
C ASN A 116 -0.77 -3.64 -13.32
N ASN A 117 -0.02 -2.59 -13.62
CA ASN A 117 0.24 -2.12 -14.97
C ASN A 117 1.76 -2.12 -15.24
N GLN A 118 2.20 -1.55 -16.36
CA GLN A 118 3.61 -1.47 -16.74
C GLN A 118 4.08 -0.01 -16.75
N ILE A 119 3.50 0.84 -15.90
CA ILE A 119 3.71 2.29 -15.94
C ILE A 119 5.15 2.58 -15.52
N THR A 120 5.90 3.22 -16.41
CA THR A 120 7.30 3.63 -16.18
C THR A 120 7.42 5.12 -15.87
N VAL A 121 6.59 5.95 -16.49
CA VAL A 121 6.62 7.41 -16.40
C VAL A 121 5.20 7.97 -16.29
N ILE A 122 5.02 8.96 -15.42
CA ILE A 122 3.82 9.78 -15.31
C ILE A 122 4.22 11.22 -15.59
N HIS A 123 3.61 11.83 -16.61
CA HIS A 123 3.90 13.22 -16.95
C HIS A 123 3.56 14.16 -15.79
N ALA A 124 4.42 15.17 -15.54
CA ALA A 124 4.34 16.03 -14.35
C ALA A 124 3.08 16.90 -14.25
N LYS A 125 2.28 16.97 -15.33
CA LYS A 125 1.00 17.69 -15.39
C LYS A 125 -0.22 16.77 -15.51
N ALA A 126 -0.02 15.46 -15.68
CA ALA A 126 -1.12 14.51 -15.92
C ALA A 126 -2.14 14.48 -14.78
N LEU A 127 -1.68 14.63 -13.53
CA LEU A 127 -2.52 14.56 -12.34
C LEU A 127 -3.07 15.93 -11.89
N ASN A 128 -2.58 17.04 -12.46
CA ASN A 128 -3.00 18.39 -12.07
C ASN A 128 -4.51 18.65 -12.17
N PRO A 129 -5.23 18.16 -13.21
CA PRO A 129 -6.67 18.39 -13.34
C PRO A 129 -7.53 17.72 -12.25
N LEU A 130 -6.98 16.71 -11.57
CA LEU A 130 -7.70 15.82 -10.64
C LEU A 130 -7.90 16.47 -9.26
N SER A 131 -8.52 17.64 -9.23
CA SER A 131 -8.67 18.48 -8.01
C SER A 131 -9.37 17.81 -6.82
N LYS A 132 -10.20 16.78 -7.05
CA LYS A 132 -10.95 16.05 -6.02
C LYS A 132 -10.39 14.67 -5.70
N LEU A 133 -9.23 14.30 -6.26
CA LEU A 133 -8.69 12.96 -6.09
C LEU A 133 -8.26 12.71 -4.65
N GLN A 134 -8.80 11.67 -4.04
CA GLN A 134 -8.50 11.28 -2.67
C GLN A 134 -7.65 10.01 -2.61
N ARG A 135 -7.84 9.09 -3.56
CA ARG A 135 -7.16 7.78 -3.57
C ARG A 135 -6.45 7.57 -4.90
N LEU A 136 -5.15 7.30 -4.84
CA LEU A 136 -4.32 6.99 -6.00
C LEU A 136 -3.55 5.69 -5.75
N TYR A 137 -3.90 4.65 -6.49
CA TYR A 137 -3.28 3.34 -6.39
C TYR A 137 -2.46 3.07 -7.64
N LEU A 138 -1.14 3.12 -7.49
CA LEU A 138 -0.12 2.92 -8.53
C LEU A 138 0.74 1.68 -8.25
N SER A 139 0.26 0.77 -7.41
CA SER A 139 1.05 -0.36 -6.94
C SER A 139 1.25 -1.41 -8.04
N LYS A 140 2.33 -2.20 -7.97
CA LYS A 140 2.70 -3.18 -9.01
C LYS A 140 2.86 -2.51 -10.39
N ASN A 141 3.79 -1.55 -10.46
CA ASN A 141 4.17 -0.85 -11.68
C ASN A 141 5.70 -0.75 -11.77
N MET A 142 6.23 0.01 -12.72
CA MET A 142 7.67 0.14 -12.97
C MET A 142 8.16 1.58 -12.79
N LEU A 143 7.51 2.36 -11.93
CA LEU A 143 7.85 3.77 -11.66
C LEU A 143 9.23 3.87 -11.01
N LYS A 144 10.07 4.78 -11.52
CA LYS A 144 11.42 5.06 -10.98
C LYS A 144 11.47 6.20 -9.97
N ASP A 145 10.47 7.09 -10.00
CA ASP A 145 10.35 8.25 -9.14
C ASP A 145 8.88 8.41 -8.68
N VAL A 146 8.68 9.03 -7.52
CA VAL A 146 7.34 9.43 -7.08
C VAL A 146 6.84 10.58 -7.98
N PRO A 147 5.61 10.52 -8.52
CA PRO A 147 5.06 11.59 -9.36
C PRO A 147 5.14 12.96 -8.69
N ALA A 148 5.59 13.97 -9.43
CA ALA A 148 5.56 15.35 -8.98
C ALA A 148 4.16 15.95 -9.15
N ASN A 149 3.86 17.03 -8.40
CA ASN A 149 2.61 17.79 -8.51
C ASN A 149 1.33 16.96 -8.32
N MET A 150 1.34 16.01 -7.38
CA MET A 150 0.14 15.26 -7.04
C MET A 150 -0.97 16.19 -6.47
N PRO A 151 -2.26 15.83 -6.63
CA PRO A 151 -3.36 16.63 -6.13
C PRO A 151 -3.29 16.84 -4.62
N LYS A 152 -3.49 18.08 -4.16
CA LYS A 152 -3.45 18.43 -2.72
C LYS A 152 -4.60 17.81 -1.91
N SER A 153 -5.63 17.32 -2.59
CA SER A 153 -6.78 16.60 -2.03
C SER A 153 -6.48 15.14 -1.70
N LEU A 154 -5.31 14.62 -2.10
CA LEU A 154 -4.96 13.21 -1.94
C LEU A 154 -4.85 12.83 -0.46
N GLN A 155 -5.52 11.72 -0.12
CA GLN A 155 -5.60 11.16 1.23
C GLN A 155 -4.85 9.83 1.34
N GLU A 156 -4.84 9.03 0.27
CA GLU A 156 -4.19 7.72 0.26
C GLU A 156 -3.38 7.54 -1.02
N LEU A 157 -2.09 7.21 -0.86
CA LEU A 157 -1.18 6.90 -1.96
C LEU A 157 -0.61 5.50 -1.75
N ARG A 158 -0.94 4.58 -2.66
CA ARG A 158 -0.35 3.22 -2.67
C ARG A 158 0.56 3.07 -3.86
N ILE A 159 1.86 2.97 -3.60
CA ILE A 159 2.91 2.91 -4.62
C ILE A 159 3.81 1.67 -4.44
N HIS A 160 3.38 0.67 -3.65
CA HIS A 160 4.16 -0.54 -3.38
C HIS A 160 4.47 -1.34 -4.65
N GLU A 161 5.55 -2.14 -4.63
CA GLU A 161 5.99 -2.95 -5.77
C GLU A 161 6.26 -2.11 -7.05
N ASN A 162 6.98 -0.99 -6.89
CA ASN A 162 7.54 -0.18 -7.99
C ASN A 162 9.08 -0.18 -7.96
N GLN A 163 9.73 0.55 -8.86
CA GLN A 163 11.20 0.70 -8.91
C GLN A 163 11.68 2.06 -8.36
N ILE A 164 10.93 2.67 -7.43
CA ILE A 164 11.29 4.00 -6.94
C ILE A 164 12.55 3.89 -6.11
N THR A 165 13.52 4.74 -6.44
CA THR A 165 14.81 4.81 -5.74
C THR A 165 14.98 6.09 -4.94
N LYS A 166 14.16 7.12 -5.21
CA LYS A 166 14.29 8.44 -4.61
C LYS A 166 12.94 9.04 -4.18
N PHE A 167 12.92 9.62 -2.98
CA PHE A 167 11.83 10.41 -2.41
C PHE A 167 12.29 11.85 -2.29
N LYS A 168 11.76 12.71 -3.16
CA LYS A 168 12.11 14.14 -3.20
C LYS A 168 11.10 14.96 -2.41
N LYS A 169 11.55 16.04 -1.77
CA LYS A 169 10.64 16.98 -1.08
C LYS A 169 9.58 17.55 -2.02
N ALA A 170 9.95 17.84 -3.26
CA ALA A 170 9.04 18.39 -4.27
C ALA A 170 7.85 17.46 -4.60
N SER A 171 8.00 16.13 -4.41
CA SER A 171 6.91 15.17 -4.67
C SER A 171 5.78 15.28 -3.64
N PHE A 172 6.06 15.75 -2.43
CA PHE A 172 5.09 15.82 -1.32
C PHE A 172 4.68 17.26 -0.94
N GLN A 173 5.13 18.24 -1.72
CA GLN A 173 4.96 19.64 -1.38
C GLN A 173 3.47 20.04 -1.32
N GLY A 174 3.05 20.58 -0.18
CA GLY A 174 1.69 21.07 0.03
C GLY A 174 0.61 19.99 0.17
N MET A 175 0.98 18.71 0.32
CA MET A 175 0.04 17.62 0.55
C MET A 175 -0.33 17.50 2.03
N SER A 176 -1.34 18.26 2.47
CA SER A 176 -1.75 18.31 3.87
C SER A 176 -2.76 17.24 4.28
N SER A 177 -3.36 16.50 3.34
CA SER A 177 -4.49 15.58 3.61
C SER A 177 -4.11 14.10 3.61
N MET A 178 -2.86 13.75 3.32
CA MET A 178 -2.42 12.37 3.17
C MET A 178 -2.42 11.65 4.53
N VAL A 179 -2.84 10.39 4.56
CA VAL A 179 -3.06 9.59 5.77
C VAL A 179 -2.17 8.35 5.81
N VAL A 180 -2.01 7.66 4.67
CA VAL A 180 -1.31 6.36 4.58
C VAL A 180 -0.31 6.36 3.43
N MET A 181 0.92 5.96 3.74
CA MET A 181 1.96 5.63 2.76
C MET A 181 2.63 4.31 3.14
N ALA A 182 2.63 3.34 2.23
CA ALA A 182 3.30 2.05 2.40
C ALA A 182 4.23 1.78 1.21
N TRP A 183 5.46 1.34 1.51
CA TRP A 183 6.49 1.01 0.54
C TRP A 183 7.08 -0.39 0.80
N LEU A 184 7.30 -1.18 -0.26
CA LEU A 184 7.72 -2.60 -0.19
C LEU A 184 8.75 -2.98 -1.28
N LYS A 185 9.83 -2.21 -1.43
CA LYS A 185 10.99 -2.54 -2.27
C LYS A 185 12.28 -1.84 -1.77
N PRO A 186 13.47 -2.37 -2.08
CA PRO A 186 14.75 -1.85 -1.60
C PRO A 186 15.07 -0.42 -2.06
N LEU A 187 14.74 0.56 -1.20
CA LEU A 187 15.32 1.90 -1.17
C LEU A 187 16.69 1.87 -0.48
N LYS A 188 17.70 2.54 -1.03
CA LYS A 188 18.91 2.87 -0.27
C LYS A 188 18.65 4.13 0.55
N SER A 189 19.30 4.32 1.70
CA SER A 189 19.16 5.53 2.54
C SER A 189 19.39 6.85 1.78
N ALA A 190 20.34 6.88 0.84
CA ALA A 190 20.56 8.03 -0.06
C ALA A 190 19.37 8.37 -0.98
N GLY A 191 18.34 7.52 -1.00
CA GLY A 191 17.11 7.73 -1.75
C GLY A 191 16.15 8.72 -1.09
N VAL A 192 16.17 8.89 0.24
CA VAL A 192 15.21 9.77 0.91
C VAL A 192 15.85 11.13 1.16
N GLU A 193 15.37 12.18 0.49
CA GLU A 193 15.84 13.53 0.76
C GLU A 193 15.51 13.95 2.20
N PRO A 194 16.40 14.69 2.90
CA PRO A 194 16.09 15.24 4.20
C PRO A 194 14.82 16.09 4.14
N ASN A 195 13.92 15.93 5.12
CA ASN A 195 12.63 16.63 5.16
C ASN A 195 11.71 16.35 3.95
N ALA A 196 11.90 15.24 3.21
CA ALA A 196 11.02 14.87 2.10
C ALA A 196 9.54 14.81 2.51
N PHE A 197 9.28 14.49 3.78
CA PHE A 197 7.95 14.28 4.34
C PHE A 197 7.45 15.44 5.23
N ALA A 198 8.21 16.54 5.34
CA ALA A 198 7.93 17.59 6.33
C ALA A 198 6.60 18.34 6.10
N ASP A 199 6.14 18.44 4.84
CA ASP A 199 4.89 19.13 4.49
C ASP A 199 3.63 18.30 4.77
N LEU A 200 3.80 17.03 5.15
CA LEU A 200 2.73 16.06 5.38
C LEU A 200 2.12 16.22 6.78
N LYS A 201 1.32 17.28 6.97
CA LYS A 201 0.83 17.72 8.28
C LYS A 201 -0.20 16.79 8.97
N ARG A 202 -0.79 15.82 8.26
CA ARG A 202 -1.84 14.93 8.78
C ARG A 202 -1.53 13.45 8.63
N VAL A 203 -0.33 13.09 8.18
CA VAL A 203 0.02 11.69 7.98
C VAL A 203 0.13 11.00 9.33
N SER A 204 -0.69 9.98 9.50
CA SER A 204 -0.75 9.20 10.74
C SER A 204 0.10 7.94 10.65
N TYR A 205 0.24 7.37 9.44
CA TYR A 205 0.88 6.07 9.22
C TYR A 205 1.91 6.14 8.10
N ILE A 206 3.15 5.78 8.40
CA ILE A 206 4.21 5.55 7.42
C ILE A 206 4.82 4.16 7.64
N ARG A 207 4.85 3.36 6.57
CA ARG A 207 5.61 2.11 6.53
C ARG A 207 6.61 2.11 5.38
N ILE A 208 7.90 2.03 5.72
CA ILE A 208 9.01 1.85 4.80
C ILE A 208 9.73 0.57 5.20
N ALA A 209 9.19 -0.57 4.76
CA ALA A 209 9.65 -1.88 5.17
C ALA A 209 10.36 -2.62 4.04
N ASP A 210 11.22 -3.58 4.40
CA ASP A 210 11.97 -4.43 3.47
C ASP A 210 12.82 -3.60 2.49
N THR A 211 13.57 -2.64 3.05
CA THR A 211 14.45 -1.77 2.27
C THR A 211 15.91 -1.80 2.70
N ASN A 212 16.77 -1.04 2.03
CA ASN A 212 18.21 -0.91 2.33
C ASN A 212 18.53 0.45 3.00
N ILE A 213 17.58 0.99 3.77
CA ILE A 213 17.82 2.22 4.54
C ILE A 213 18.70 1.90 5.74
N THR A 214 19.72 2.74 5.97
CA THR A 214 20.72 2.60 7.05
C THR A 214 20.43 3.45 8.28
N ASP A 215 19.54 4.43 8.15
CA ASP A 215 19.25 5.43 9.18
C ASP A 215 17.78 5.86 9.10
N ILE A 216 17.17 6.14 10.24
CA ILE A 216 15.81 6.67 10.30
C ILE A 216 15.78 8.04 9.58
N PRO A 217 14.89 8.26 8.59
CA PRO A 217 14.84 9.51 7.84
C PRO A 217 14.66 10.74 8.73
N LYS A 218 15.44 11.79 8.48
CA LYS A 218 15.32 13.07 9.19
C LYS A 218 14.12 13.87 8.68
N GLY A 219 13.42 14.54 9.60
CA GLY A 219 12.30 15.42 9.26
C GLY A 219 11.00 14.67 8.96
N LEU A 220 10.78 13.54 9.62
CA LEU A 220 9.48 12.87 9.61
C LEU A 220 8.40 13.78 10.22
N PRO A 221 7.15 13.71 9.73
CA PRO A 221 6.09 14.59 10.20
C PRO A 221 5.73 14.29 11.66
N SER A 222 5.62 15.34 12.48
CA SER A 222 5.26 15.22 13.91
C SER A 222 3.83 14.73 14.17
N SER A 223 3.01 14.65 13.12
CA SER A 223 1.64 14.13 13.16
C SER A 223 1.55 12.59 13.16
N LEU A 224 2.67 11.88 12.98
CA LEU A 224 2.69 10.43 12.95
C LEU A 224 2.21 9.81 14.25
N SER A 225 1.36 8.79 14.12
CA SER A 225 0.98 7.88 15.20
C SER A 225 1.66 6.52 15.07
N GLU A 226 1.96 6.07 13.86
CA GLU A 226 2.61 4.78 13.60
C GLU A 226 3.73 4.94 12.57
N LEU A 227 4.93 4.50 12.95
CA LEU A 227 6.12 4.47 12.09
C LEU A 227 6.68 3.05 12.05
N HIS A 228 6.69 2.47 10.85
CA HIS A 228 7.17 1.11 10.61
C HIS A 228 8.36 1.15 9.65
N LEU A 229 9.52 0.73 10.16
CA LEU A 229 10.81 0.65 9.46
C LEU A 229 11.38 -0.77 9.58
N ASP A 230 10.51 -1.77 9.63
CA ASP A 230 10.86 -3.19 9.70
C ASP A 230 11.65 -3.69 8.46
N GLY A 231 12.57 -4.63 8.63
CA GLY A 231 13.28 -5.25 7.51
C GLY A 231 14.25 -4.30 6.79
N ASN A 232 14.94 -3.43 7.52
CA ASN A 232 15.91 -2.48 6.96
C ASN A 232 17.35 -2.80 7.42
N LYS A 233 18.29 -1.88 7.18
CA LYS A 233 19.70 -2.00 7.61
C LYS A 233 20.07 -0.92 8.61
N ILE A 234 19.11 -0.51 9.44
CA ILE A 234 19.31 0.57 10.41
C ILE A 234 20.28 0.08 11.47
N SER A 235 21.35 0.83 11.72
CA SER A 235 22.42 0.41 12.64
C SER A 235 22.34 1.02 14.03
N LYS A 236 21.71 2.20 14.14
CA LYS A 236 21.57 2.99 15.37
C LYS A 236 20.29 3.82 15.36
N VAL A 237 19.76 4.10 16.54
CA VAL A 237 18.62 5.00 16.74
C VAL A 237 19.09 6.19 17.57
N THR A 238 19.01 7.39 17.00
CA THR A 238 19.52 8.64 17.61
C THR A 238 18.39 9.55 18.05
N ALA A 239 18.64 10.42 19.03
CA ALA A 239 17.63 11.34 19.56
C ALA A 239 17.12 12.30 18.48
N GLU A 240 18.00 12.76 17.60
CA GLU A 240 17.66 13.63 16.47
C GLU A 240 16.64 12.98 15.52
N SER A 241 16.77 11.67 15.29
CA SER A 241 15.93 10.95 14.32
C SER A 241 14.45 10.86 14.72
N LEU A 242 14.16 10.90 16.03
CA LEU A 242 12.79 10.85 16.56
C LEU A 242 12.30 12.19 17.12
N ASN A 243 13.05 13.26 16.90
CA ASN A 243 12.76 14.56 17.50
C ASN A 243 11.36 15.09 17.11
N GLY A 244 10.58 15.52 18.09
CA GLY A 244 9.27 16.15 17.88
C GLY A 244 8.12 15.18 17.57
N MET A 245 8.34 13.87 17.58
CA MET A 245 7.30 12.86 17.34
C MET A 245 6.39 12.62 18.56
N LYS A 246 5.73 13.68 19.01
CA LYS A 246 4.93 13.72 20.24
C LYS A 246 3.68 12.84 20.20
N HIS A 247 3.19 12.48 19.01
CA HIS A 247 1.96 11.70 18.84
C HIS A 247 2.22 10.24 18.49
N LEU A 248 3.49 9.83 18.38
CA LEU A 248 3.84 8.47 17.99
C LEU A 248 3.41 7.49 19.08
N ALA A 249 2.56 6.54 18.70
CA ALA A 249 2.04 5.47 19.55
C ALA A 249 2.74 4.13 19.26
N LYS A 250 3.14 3.87 18.01
CA LYS A 250 3.85 2.63 17.63
C LYS A 250 5.09 2.92 16.82
N LEU A 251 6.19 2.26 17.18
CA LEU A 251 7.47 2.31 16.49
C LEU A 251 7.95 0.88 16.20
N GLY A 252 7.88 0.50 14.92
CA GLY A 252 8.39 -0.76 14.42
C GLY A 252 9.79 -0.61 13.84
N LEU A 253 10.77 -1.27 14.46
CA LEU A 253 12.17 -1.32 14.04
C LEU A 253 12.71 -2.76 14.02
N SER A 254 11.82 -3.75 13.96
CA SER A 254 12.17 -5.17 13.87
C SER A 254 13.01 -5.49 12.64
N ASP A 255 13.79 -6.56 12.68
CA ASP A 255 14.57 -7.05 11.53
C ASP A 255 15.49 -5.97 10.94
N ASN A 256 16.35 -5.42 11.79
CA ASN A 256 17.35 -4.40 11.44
C ASN A 256 18.73 -4.80 11.99
N GLU A 257 19.71 -3.91 11.86
CA GLU A 257 21.09 -4.10 12.34
C GLU A 257 21.38 -3.23 13.58
N ILE A 258 20.35 -2.86 14.36
CA ILE A 258 20.45 -1.86 15.42
C ILE A 258 21.31 -2.41 16.56
N SER A 259 22.44 -1.75 16.80
CA SER A 259 23.40 -2.10 17.85
C SER A 259 23.22 -1.29 19.12
N SER A 260 22.66 -0.08 19.02
CA SER A 260 22.45 0.82 20.16
C SER A 260 21.30 1.80 19.92
N VAL A 261 20.58 2.14 20.98
CA VAL A 261 19.63 3.25 21.05
C VAL A 261 20.23 4.34 21.95
N GLU A 262 20.35 5.56 21.44
CA GLU A 262 20.93 6.68 22.18
C GLU A 262 20.05 7.09 23.38
N ASN A 263 20.69 7.39 24.50
CA ASN A 263 20.01 7.84 25.72
C ASN A 263 19.19 9.11 25.45
N GLY A 264 17.98 9.19 26.01
CA GLY A 264 17.07 10.30 25.80
C GLY A 264 16.25 10.23 24.50
N THR A 265 16.52 9.29 23.60
CA THR A 265 15.73 9.13 22.36
C THR A 265 14.25 8.85 22.64
N LEU A 266 13.96 7.99 23.63
CA LEU A 266 12.58 7.68 24.02
C LEU A 266 11.84 8.87 24.67
N ALA A 267 12.56 9.89 25.16
CA ALA A 267 11.92 11.11 25.68
C ALA A 267 11.31 11.97 24.57
N ASN A 268 11.78 11.82 23.32
CA ASN A 268 11.23 12.54 22.15
C ASN A 268 9.90 11.95 21.64
N VAL A 269 9.54 10.76 22.09
CA VAL A 269 8.30 10.04 21.74
C VAL A 269 7.46 9.75 22.99
N PRO A 270 7.06 10.77 23.77
CA PRO A 270 6.56 10.60 25.13
C PRO A 270 5.25 9.80 25.26
N HIS A 271 4.51 9.59 24.16
CA HIS A 271 3.25 8.84 24.14
C HIS A 271 3.37 7.46 23.48
N LEU A 272 4.60 6.98 23.25
CA LEU A 272 4.84 5.67 22.66
C LEU A 272 4.25 4.56 23.54
N ARG A 273 3.49 3.64 22.93
CA ARG A 273 2.84 2.50 23.57
C ARG A 273 3.50 1.19 23.20
N GLU A 274 3.91 1.05 21.94
CA GLU A 274 4.50 -0.18 21.40
C GLU A 274 5.84 0.13 20.74
N LEU A 275 6.88 -0.58 21.17
CA LEU A 275 8.23 -0.48 20.62
C LEU A 275 8.70 -1.88 20.22
N HIS A 276 8.88 -2.09 18.91
CA HIS A 276 9.42 -3.34 18.40
C HIS A 276 10.86 -3.13 17.96
N LEU A 277 11.78 -3.81 18.64
CA LEU A 277 13.24 -3.77 18.41
C LEU A 277 13.79 -5.21 18.35
N ASP A 278 12.93 -6.19 18.09
CA ASP A 278 13.32 -7.57 17.94
C ASP A 278 14.12 -7.84 16.65
N ASN A 279 14.82 -8.97 16.59
CA ASN A 279 15.67 -9.35 15.46
C ASN A 279 16.67 -8.24 15.09
N ASN A 280 17.48 -7.82 16.08
CA ASN A 280 18.46 -6.75 15.96
C ASN A 280 19.80 -7.16 16.59
N ALA A 281 20.72 -6.22 16.77
CA ALA A 281 22.05 -6.45 17.34
C ALA A 281 22.26 -5.75 18.70
N LEU A 282 21.19 -5.43 19.44
CA LEU A 282 21.26 -4.70 20.71
C LEU A 282 22.02 -5.51 21.76
N THR A 283 22.93 -4.86 22.47
CA THR A 283 23.72 -5.47 23.55
C THR A 283 23.16 -5.22 24.95
N SER A 284 22.26 -4.25 25.09
CA SER A 284 21.58 -3.89 26.34
C SER A 284 20.15 -3.44 26.07
N VAL A 285 19.32 -3.42 27.11
CA VAL A 285 17.98 -2.82 27.05
C VAL A 285 18.11 -1.31 26.78
N PRO A 286 17.28 -0.70 25.90
CA PRO A 286 17.32 0.74 25.65
C PRO A 286 17.07 1.58 26.91
N ALA A 287 17.91 2.58 27.16
CA ALA A 287 17.74 3.48 28.30
C ALA A 287 16.49 4.35 28.17
N GLY A 288 15.88 4.70 29.32
CA GLY A 288 14.71 5.58 29.39
C GLY A 288 13.35 4.87 29.43
N LEU A 289 13.30 3.54 29.27
CA LEU A 289 12.08 2.75 29.50
C LEU A 289 11.46 2.95 30.90
N PRO A 290 12.24 3.06 32.01
CA PRO A 290 11.67 3.25 33.35
C PRO A 290 10.90 4.55 33.49
N ASP A 291 11.44 5.63 32.92
CA ASP A 291 10.86 6.99 32.98
C ASP A 291 9.73 7.18 31.98
N HIS A 292 9.64 6.32 30.97
CA HIS A 292 8.61 6.38 29.94
C HIS A 292 7.24 5.97 30.49
N LYS A 293 6.30 6.92 30.51
CA LYS A 293 5.00 6.78 31.19
C LYS A 293 3.98 5.94 30.44
N TYR A 294 4.04 5.90 29.11
CA TYR A 294 2.96 5.33 28.28
C TYR A 294 3.32 4.00 27.60
N ILE A 295 4.56 3.53 27.73
CA ILE A 295 5.00 2.33 27.02
C ILE A 295 4.43 1.08 27.70
N GLN A 296 3.83 0.19 26.91
CA GLN A 296 3.11 -0.99 27.39
C GLN A 296 3.69 -2.27 26.78
N VAL A 297 4.16 -2.19 25.52
CA VAL A 297 4.73 -3.33 24.79
C VAL A 297 6.14 -3.00 24.34
N VAL A 298 7.09 -3.88 24.67
CA VAL A 298 8.48 -3.78 24.23
C VAL A 298 8.96 -5.14 23.75
N TYR A 299 9.27 -5.25 22.47
CA TYR A 299 9.85 -6.46 21.91
C TYR A 299 11.35 -6.33 21.71
N LEU A 300 12.10 -7.22 22.35
CA LEU A 300 13.57 -7.27 22.34
C LEU A 300 14.10 -8.68 22.09
N HIS A 301 13.24 -9.62 21.70
CA HIS A 301 13.68 -10.98 21.38
C HIS A 301 14.65 -11.00 20.20
N SER A 302 15.46 -12.06 20.11
CA SER A 302 16.45 -12.21 19.03
C SER A 302 17.42 -11.02 18.92
N ASN A 303 18.02 -10.64 20.04
CA ASN A 303 19.06 -9.62 20.13
C ASN A 303 20.34 -10.22 20.74
N LYS A 304 21.29 -9.37 21.11
CA LYS A 304 22.57 -9.74 21.75
C LYS A 304 22.64 -9.26 23.21
N ILE A 305 21.48 -9.12 23.88
CA ILE A 305 21.39 -8.61 25.24
C ILE A 305 21.96 -9.64 26.22
N ALA A 306 23.10 -9.30 26.84
CA ALA A 306 23.82 -10.20 27.74
C ALA A 306 23.42 -10.04 29.20
N THR A 307 23.02 -8.84 29.61
CA THR A 307 22.66 -8.54 31.00
C THR A 307 21.42 -7.66 31.04
N ILE A 308 20.66 -7.78 32.13
CA ILE A 308 19.47 -6.96 32.40
C ILE A 308 19.54 -6.45 33.84
N GLY A 309 19.51 -5.14 34.01
CA GLY A 309 19.46 -4.45 35.29
C GLY A 309 18.10 -4.53 35.97
N THR A 310 18.07 -4.28 37.28
CA THR A 310 16.84 -4.22 38.08
C THR A 310 15.96 -3.02 37.74
N GLU A 311 16.54 -2.01 37.09
CA GLU A 311 15.89 -0.76 36.72
C GLU A 311 15.83 -0.57 35.20
N ASP A 312 16.00 -1.62 34.40
CA ASP A 312 15.95 -1.48 32.93
C ASP A 312 14.53 -1.24 32.40
N PHE A 313 13.51 -1.77 33.09
CA PHE A 313 12.10 -1.64 32.70
C PHE A 313 11.29 -0.81 33.70
N CYS A 314 11.55 -0.99 35.00
CA CYS A 314 10.75 -0.43 36.07
C CYS A 314 11.52 0.65 36.84
N PRO A 315 10.89 1.79 37.17
CA PRO A 315 11.52 2.84 37.97
C PRO A 315 11.79 2.35 39.40
N PRO A 316 12.80 2.88 40.11
CA PRO A 316 13.19 2.44 41.47
C PRO A 316 12.01 2.47 42.44
N GLY A 317 11.18 3.52 42.37
CA GLY A 317 9.94 3.64 43.15
C GLY A 317 8.69 3.32 42.35
N PHE A 318 7.59 3.03 43.06
CA PHE A 318 6.28 2.84 42.43
C PHE A 318 5.79 4.15 41.81
N ASN A 319 5.54 4.14 40.50
CA ASN A 319 5.06 5.31 39.75
C ASN A 319 3.64 5.07 39.26
N THR A 320 2.65 5.67 39.95
CA THR A 320 1.22 5.54 39.61
C THR A 320 0.86 6.11 38.23
N LYS A 321 1.71 6.95 37.65
CA LYS A 321 1.51 7.55 36.33
C LYS A 321 2.12 6.73 35.20
N LYS A 322 2.92 5.70 35.51
CA LYS A 322 3.50 4.80 34.52
C LYS A 322 2.51 3.68 34.22
N ALA A 323 2.18 3.49 32.95
CA ALA A 323 1.42 2.36 32.49
C ALA A 323 2.20 1.06 32.76
N MET A 324 1.49 0.04 33.23
CA MET A 324 2.08 -1.29 33.38
C MET A 324 2.36 -1.91 32.02
N TYR A 325 3.43 -2.70 31.94
CA TYR A 325 3.71 -3.46 30.73
C TYR A 325 2.68 -4.58 30.54
N SER A 326 2.16 -4.68 29.32
CA SER A 326 1.31 -5.77 28.83
C SER A 326 2.08 -6.78 27.98
N GLY A 327 3.29 -6.46 27.54
CA GLY A 327 4.14 -7.37 26.76
C GLY A 327 5.62 -6.99 26.81
N ILE A 328 6.48 -7.93 27.22
CA ILE A 328 7.94 -7.83 27.13
C ILE A 328 8.44 -9.14 26.53
N SER A 329 9.21 -9.08 25.45
CA SER A 329 9.85 -10.27 24.86
C SER A 329 11.37 -10.17 24.94
N LEU A 330 12.00 -11.22 25.47
CA LEU A 330 13.45 -11.30 25.70
C LEU A 330 14.04 -12.66 25.29
N PHE A 331 13.23 -13.59 24.79
CA PHE A 331 13.72 -14.88 24.29
C PHE A 331 14.74 -14.71 23.15
N SER A 332 15.54 -15.75 22.89
CA SER A 332 16.62 -15.69 21.89
C SER A 332 17.64 -14.57 22.12
N ASN A 333 17.92 -14.24 23.38
CA ASN A 333 19.06 -13.42 23.79
C ASN A 333 20.08 -14.27 24.57
N PRO A 334 21.36 -13.82 24.66
CA PRO A 334 22.36 -14.47 25.50
C PRO A 334 21.99 -14.55 26.98
N VAL A 335 21.27 -13.55 27.51
CA VAL A 335 20.82 -13.54 28.91
C VAL A 335 19.92 -14.74 29.22
N SER A 336 20.20 -15.41 30.34
CA SER A 336 19.41 -16.53 30.82
C SER A 336 18.36 -16.09 31.83
N TYR A 337 17.20 -16.78 31.88
CA TYR A 337 16.10 -16.35 32.75
C TYR A 337 16.47 -16.33 34.25
N TRP A 338 17.41 -17.18 34.70
CA TRP A 338 17.86 -17.24 36.10
C TRP A 338 18.86 -16.14 36.48
N GLU A 339 19.39 -15.40 35.50
CA GLU A 339 20.27 -14.25 35.74
C GLU A 339 19.45 -12.97 35.97
N ILE A 340 18.19 -12.97 35.56
CA ILE A 340 17.28 -11.83 35.69
C ILE A 340 16.62 -11.87 37.07
N GLN A 341 16.83 -10.81 37.86
CA GLN A 341 16.22 -10.71 39.18
C GLN A 341 14.69 -10.52 39.05
N PRO A 342 13.85 -11.21 39.85
CA PRO A 342 12.39 -11.04 39.78
C PRO A 342 11.92 -9.60 39.95
N VAL A 343 12.66 -8.79 40.73
CA VAL A 343 12.35 -7.37 40.97
C VAL A 343 12.43 -6.51 39.71
N THR A 344 13.15 -6.96 38.67
CA THR A 344 13.26 -6.28 37.37
C THR A 344 11.88 -6.02 36.73
N PHE A 345 10.91 -6.91 36.94
CA PHE A 345 9.59 -6.85 36.33
C PHE A 345 8.46 -6.43 37.28
N ARG A 346 8.79 -5.73 38.38
CA ARG A 346 7.82 -5.29 39.41
C ARG A 346 6.67 -4.39 38.93
N CYS A 347 6.76 -3.85 37.71
CA CYS A 347 5.78 -2.96 37.10
C CYS A 347 5.08 -3.58 35.86
N VAL A 348 5.08 -4.92 35.77
CA VAL A 348 4.38 -5.68 34.74
C VAL A 348 3.03 -6.17 35.28
N PHE A 349 1.99 -6.11 34.45
CA PHE A 349 0.62 -6.41 34.88
C PHE A 349 0.38 -7.89 35.20
N ASP A 350 0.88 -8.78 34.34
CA ASP A 350 0.70 -10.23 34.48
C ASP A 350 2.00 -10.95 34.10
N ARG A 351 2.25 -12.12 34.70
CA ARG A 351 3.38 -12.98 34.36
C ARG A 351 3.33 -13.43 32.89
N SER A 352 2.14 -13.60 32.32
CA SER A 352 1.97 -13.98 30.90
C SER A 352 2.47 -12.91 29.92
N ALA A 353 2.59 -11.65 30.37
CA ALA A 353 3.14 -10.56 29.57
C ALA A 353 4.65 -10.73 29.31
N ILE A 354 5.36 -11.54 30.11
CA ILE A 354 6.82 -11.67 30.04
C ILE A 354 7.16 -12.95 29.28
N GLN A 355 7.72 -12.78 28.09
CA GLN A 355 8.16 -13.87 27.22
C GLN A 355 9.69 -14.01 27.32
N LEU A 356 10.14 -14.84 28.27
CA LEU A 356 11.53 -15.22 28.41
C LEU A 356 11.84 -16.49 27.59
N GLY A 357 13.10 -16.66 27.22
CA GLY A 357 13.63 -17.86 26.56
C GLY A 357 14.60 -18.64 27.45
N ASN A 358 15.31 -19.61 26.86
CA ASN A 358 16.36 -20.40 27.52
C ASN A 358 15.91 -21.07 28.82
N TYR A 359 14.71 -21.65 28.82
CA TYR A 359 14.28 -22.54 29.91
C TYR A 359 15.27 -23.70 30.01
N ARG A 360 15.68 -24.07 31.24
CA ARG A 360 16.49 -25.26 31.47
C ARG A 360 15.83 -26.42 30.73
N LYS A 361 16.53 -27.04 29.79
CA LYS A 361 16.14 -28.36 29.28
C LYS A 361 16.14 -29.27 30.50
N LYS A 362 14.96 -29.79 30.83
CA LYS A 362 14.77 -30.74 31.94
C LYS A 362 15.61 -31.98 31.73
#